data_AF-A0A072NL19-F1
#
_entry.id   AF-A0A072NL19-F1
#
_cell.length_a   1.000
_cell.length_b   1.000
_cell.length_c   1.000
_cell.angle_alpha   90.00
_cell.angle_beta   90.00
_cell.angle_gamma   90.00
#
_symmetry.space_group_name_H-M   'P 1'
#
loop_
_entity.id
_entity.type
_entity.pdbx_description
1 polymer ?
#
loop_
_entity_poly.entity_id
_entity_poly.type
_entity_poly.pdbx_seq_one_letter_code
_entity_poly.pdbx_strand_id
1 'polypeptide(L)' 'MGKKKKHCHDSICQYLSHYMSSEVTLTLESGQIVSGELVKIKENGLIVLQETNIISPFIEDLTTIVRCRDVVIATIQTEP' A
#
# COMPACT_ATOMS: atom_id res chain seq x y z
N MET A 1 6.81 -16.97 25.21
CA MET A 1 7.78 -16.64 24.12
C MET A 1 7.27 -15.41 23.39
N GLY A 2 7.88 -14.24 23.65
CA GLY A 2 7.47 -12.98 23.03
C GLY A 2 7.78 -12.98 21.53
N LYS A 3 6.76 -12.76 20.69
CA LYS A 3 6.94 -12.57 19.25
C LYS A 3 7.75 -11.29 19.05
N LYS A 4 9.02 -11.41 18.63
CA LYS A 4 9.83 -10.26 18.21
C LYS A 4 9.10 -9.54 17.08
N LYS A 5 8.60 -8.33 17.33
CA LYS A 5 8.05 -7.45 16.30
C LYS A 5 9.15 -7.18 15.27
N LYS A 6 9.04 -7.79 14.08
CA LYS A 6 9.90 -7.44 12.94
C LYS A 6 9.42 -6.09 12.45
N HIS A 7 10.16 -5.03 12.75
CA HIS A 7 9.93 -3.73 12.13
C HIS A 7 10.28 -3.82 10.65
N CYS A 8 9.43 -3.24 9.80
CA CYS A 8 9.72 -3.00 8.40
C CYS A 8 10.77 -1.88 8.32
N HIS A 9 11.96 -2.22 7.83
CA HIS A 9 13.06 -1.28 7.60
C HIS A 9 13.07 -0.73 6.17
N ASP A 10 12.00 -0.97 5.40
CA ASP A 10 11.92 -0.51 4.01
C ASP A 10 11.64 0.99 3.98
N SER A 11 12.53 1.75 3.32
CA SER A 11 12.44 3.20 3.25
C SER A 11 11.19 3.68 2.52
N ILE A 12 10.69 2.94 1.53
CA ILE A 12 9.47 3.29 0.81
C ILE A 12 8.28 3.19 1.76
N CYS A 13 8.17 2.11 2.54
CA CYS A 13 7.09 1.98 3.53
C CYS A 13 7.17 3.02 4.65
N GLN A 14 8.38 3.31 5.13
CA GLN A 14 8.57 4.36 6.13
C GLN A 14 8.08 5.69 5.59
N TYR A 15 8.42 6.03 4.35
CA TYR A 15 7.97 7.27 3.73
C TYR A 15 6.46 7.30 3.47
N LEU A 16 5.90 6.21 2.92
CA LEU A 16 4.46 6.08 2.66
C LEU A 16 3.61 6.19 3.94
N SER A 17 4.17 5.92 5.12
CA SER A 17 3.45 6.06 6.38
C SER A 17 2.97 7.48 6.67
N HIS A 18 3.56 8.50 6.03
CA HIS A 18 3.14 9.89 6.13
C HIS A 18 1.92 10.25 5.26
N TYR A 19 1.49 9.35 4.38
CA TYR A 19 0.45 9.59 3.37
C TYR A 19 -0.73 8.63 3.54
N MET A 20 -1.05 8.26 4.78
CA MET A 20 -2.26 7.49 5.09
C MET A 20 -3.50 8.22 4.53
N SER A 21 -4.46 7.45 4.00
CA SER A 21 -5.66 7.95 3.33
C SER A 21 -5.43 8.78 2.07
N SER A 22 -4.22 8.76 1.50
CA SER A 22 -3.95 9.33 0.18
C SER A 22 -4.11 8.26 -0.90
N GLU A 23 -4.56 8.67 -2.09
CA GLU A 23 -4.52 7.81 -3.28
C GLU A 23 -3.06 7.62 -3.72
N VAL A 24 -2.64 6.36 -3.85
CA VAL A 24 -1.28 5.99 -4.25
C VAL A 24 -1.30 5.03 -5.41
N THR A 25 -0.29 5.17 -6.27
CA THR A 25 -0.01 4.21 -7.34
C THR A 25 1.34 3.56 -7.06
N LEU A 26 1.35 2.23 -6.93
CA LEU A 26 2.52 1.42 -6.69
C LEU A 26 2.90 0.68 -7.97
N THR A 27 4.17 0.78 -8.36
CA THR A 27 4.76 -0.09 -9.38
C THR A 27 5.56 -1.17 -8.69
N LEU A 28 5.28 -2.43 -9.03
CA LEU A 28 5.95 -3.59 -8.46
C LEU A 28 7.16 -4.00 -9.30
N GLU A 29 8.09 -4.75 -8.70
CA GLU A 29 9.22 -5.37 -9.40
C GLU A 29 8.77 -6.25 -10.58
N SER A 30 7.58 -6.84 -10.50
CA SER A 30 6.98 -7.62 -11.59
C SER A 30 6.55 -6.77 -12.80
N GLY A 31 6.59 -5.44 -12.70
CA GLY A 31 6.03 -4.50 -13.66
C GLY A 31 4.53 -4.27 -13.50
N GLN A 32 3.86 -4.96 -12.58
CA GLN A 32 2.45 -4.73 -12.27
C GLN A 32 2.27 -3.35 -11.62
N ILE A 33 1.23 -2.64 -12.04
CA ILE A 33 0.82 -1.36 -11.44
C ILE A 33 -0.46 -1.59 -10.64
N VAL A 34 -0.49 -1.09 -9.41
CA VAL A 34 -1.62 -1.17 -8.50
C VAL A 34 -1.92 0.21 -7.96
N SER A 35 -3.18 0.62 -7.97
CA SER A 35 -3.61 1.90 -7.43
C SER A 35 -4.72 1.71 -6.39
N GLY A 36 -4.79 2.61 -5.43
CA GLY A 36 -5.86 2.68 -4.45
C GLY A 36 -5.50 3.61 -3.30
N GLU A 37 -6.45 3.79 -2.38
CA GLU A 37 -6.24 4.54 -1.15
C GLU A 37 -5.32 3.76 -0.21
N LEU A 38 -4.29 4.43 0.31
CA LEU A 38 -3.39 3.85 1.30
C LEU A 38 -4.05 3.78 2.68
N VAL A 39 -4.60 2.62 3.02
CA VAL A 39 -5.33 2.42 4.29
C VAL A 39 -4.40 2.07 5.45
N LYS A 40 -3.37 1.24 5.21
CA LYS A 40 -2.53 0.74 6.29
C LYS A 40 -1.18 0.24 5.82
N ILE A 41 -0.14 0.47 6.63
CA ILE A 41 1.13 -0.24 6.55
C ILE A 41 1.30 -1.06 7.82
N LYS A 42 1.44 -2.38 7.66
CA LYS A 42 1.67 -3.30 8.79
C LYS A 42 3.15 -3.33 9.17
N GLU A 43 3.43 -3.57 10.44
CA GLU A 43 4.80 -3.65 10.98
C GLU A 43 5.69 -4.63 10.20
N ASN A 44 5.11 -5.70 9.64
CA ASN A 44 5.82 -6.70 8.84
C ASN A 44 6.09 -6.31 7.37
N GLY A 45 5.80 -5.06 6.99
CA GLY A 45 6.07 -4.53 5.63
C GLY A 45 5.01 -4.92 4.61
N LEU A 46 3.76 -5.05 5.03
CA LEU A 46 2.63 -5.18 4.12
C LEU A 46 1.92 -3.84 3.98
N ILE A 47 1.74 -3.40 2.75
CA ILE A 47 0.93 -2.25 2.36
C ILE A 47 -0.47 -2.76 2.06
N VAL A 48 -1.47 -2.08 2.58
CA VAL A 48 -2.89 -2.37 2.35
C VAL A 48 -3.49 -1.19 1.63
N LEU A 49 -3.98 -1.43 0.42
CA LEU A 49 -4.68 -0.49 -0.42
C LEU A 49 -6.16 -0.85 -0.49
N GLN A 50 -7.03 0.15 -0.52
CA GLN A 50 -8.44 -0.01 -0.85
C GLN A 50 -8.68 0.56 -2.25
N GLU A 51 -9.23 -0.24 -3.15
CA GLU A 51 -9.49 0.24 -4.50
C GLU A 51 -10.66 1.22 -4.50
N THR A 52 -10.41 2.41 -5.03
CA THR A 52 -11.38 3.53 -5.05
C THR A 52 -12.31 3.50 -6.27
N ASN A 53 -12.06 2.62 -7.26
CA ASN A 53 -12.81 2.55 -8.51
C ASN A 53 -13.34 1.14 -8.83
N ILE A 54 -14.20 0.62 -7.95
CA ILE A 54 -14.85 -0.67 -8.17
C ILE A 54 -16.09 -0.47 -9.05
N ILE A 55 -16.06 -1.00 -10.27
CA ILE A 55 -17.17 -0.91 -11.24
C ILE A 55 -18.25 -2.00 -10.97
N SER A 56 -17.97 -2.94 -10.07
CA SER A 56 -18.85 -4.10 -9.81
C SER A 56 -19.98 -3.76 -8.84
N PRO A 57 -21.26 -4.03 -9.17
CA PRO A 57 -22.39 -3.83 -8.25
C PRO A 57 -22.44 -4.88 -7.13
N PHE A 58 -21.56 -5.88 -7.13
CA PHE A 58 -21.53 -6.97 -6.15
C PHE A 58 -20.41 -6.85 -5.13
N ILE A 59 -19.46 -5.93 -5.35
CA ILE A 59 -18.29 -5.75 -4.50
C ILE A 59 -18.30 -4.31 -4.02
N GLU A 60 -18.57 -4.13 -2.73
CA GLU A 60 -18.59 -2.81 -2.10
C GLU A 60 -17.17 -2.30 -1.83
N ASP A 61 -16.27 -3.20 -1.42
CA ASP A 61 -14.88 -2.90 -1.11
C ASP A 61 -13.94 -3.98 -1.63
N LEU A 62 -12.83 -3.58 -2.24
CA LEU A 62 -11.76 -4.47 -2.67
C LEU A 62 -10.46 -4.01 -2.02
N THR A 63 -9.86 -4.94 -1.27
CA THR A 63 -8.60 -4.71 -0.56
C THR A 63 -7.47 -5.40 -1.28
N THR A 64 -6.45 -4.64 -1.66
CA THR A 64 -5.23 -5.14 -2.28
C THR A 64 -4.07 -5.08 -1.29
N ILE A 65 -3.34 -6.20 -1.14
CA ILE A 65 -2.22 -6.31 -0.20
C ILE A 65 -0.93 -6.51 -0.99
N VAL A 66 0.03 -5.62 -0.78
CA VAL A 66 1.32 -5.60 -1.45
C VAL A 66 2.45 -5.73 -0.43
N ARG A 67 3.53 -6.47 -0.73
CA ARG A 67 4.73 -6.47 0.12
C ARG A 67 5.56 -5.25 -0.24
N CYS A 68 6.01 -4.50 0.76
CA CYS A 68 6.82 -3.31 0.54
C CYS A 68 8.07 -3.57 -0.30
N ARG A 69 8.73 -4.71 -0.01
CA ARG A 69 9.94 -5.15 -0.70
C ARG A 69 9.76 -5.33 -2.21
N ASP A 70 8.52 -5.52 -2.66
CA ASP A 70 8.21 -5.74 -4.08
C ASP A 70 7.88 -4.41 -4.78
N VAL A 71 7.80 -3.29 -4.05
CA VAL A 71 7.51 -1.97 -4.61
C VAL A 71 8.80 -1.31 -5.07
N VAL A 72 8.87 -0.95 -6.35
CA VAL A 72 10.02 -0.22 -6.91
C VAL A 72 9.78 1.28 -6.96
N ILE A 73 8.53 1.69 -7.19
CA ILE A 73 8.14 3.09 -7.31
C ILE A 73 6.80 3.28 -6.61
N ALA A 74 6.66 4.35 -5.84
CA ALA A 74 5.39 4.80 -5.28
C ALA A 74 5.14 6.25 -5.70
N THR A 75 3.99 6.48 -6.32
CA THR A 75 3.51 7.81 -6.69
C THR A 75 2.35 8.15 -5.77
N ILE A 76 2.38 9.35 -5.19
CA ILE A 76 1.37 9.83 -4.26
C ILE A 76 0.63 10.97 -4.93
N GLN A 77 -0.71 10.91 -4.94
CA GLN A 77 -1.54 12.01 -5.41
C GLN A 77 -1.86 12.91 -4.21
N THR A 78 -1.26 14.10 -4.18
CA THR A 78 -1.57 15.12 -3.17
C THR A 78 -2.46 16.18 -3.81
N GLU A 79 -3.58 16.49 -3.18
CA GLU A 79 -4.29 17.73 -3.51
C GLU A 79 -3.41 18.94 -3.14
N PRO A 80 -3.45 20.03 -3.93
CA PRO A 80 -2.65 21.23 -3.70
C PRO A 80 -3.01 21.99 -2.42
#